data_AF-A0A7X5DFP1-F1
#
_entry.id   AF-A0A7X5DFP1-F1
#
_cell.length_a   1.000
_cell.length_b   1.000
_cell.length_c   1.000
_cell.angle_alpha   90.00
_cell.angle_beta   90.00
_cell.angle_gamma   90.00
#
_symmetry.space_group_name_H-M   'P 1'
#
loop_
_entity.id
_entity.type
_entity.pdbx_description
1 polymer ?
#
loop_
_entity_poly.entity_id
_entity_poly.type
_entity_poly.pdbx_seq_one_letter_code
_entity_poly.pdbx_strand_id
1 'polypeptide(L)'
;APRGSATQDAPVWTFEDGPLSIMKPEVVLANDAADTANAVHLRYEGEGRTLWASAYNDDPASPASRIARGYEVSVCEKVTELAGATWGEKLSALKEEARARLVRETAGTEYVEWEHPWVPLRPESPVGIEYRGSGLSWLGRVS
;
A
#
# COMPACT_ATOMS: atom_id res chain seq x y z
N ALA A 1 -11.33 9.27 -4.75
CA ALA A 1 -10.35 9.39 -5.84
C ALA A 1 -9.47 8.15 -5.80
N PRO A 2 -9.32 7.38 -6.88
CA PRO A 2 -8.50 6.18 -6.83
C PRO A 2 -7.04 6.59 -6.60
N ARG A 3 -6.45 6.09 -5.51
CA ARG A 3 -5.06 6.33 -5.12
C ARG A 3 -4.22 5.20 -5.71
N GLY A 4 -3.41 5.50 -6.72
CA GLY A 4 -2.48 4.54 -7.30
C GLY A 4 -1.74 5.15 -8.49
N SER A 5 -0.54 5.68 -8.25
CA SER A 5 0.35 6.17 -9.30
C SER A 5 1.21 5.01 -9.83
N ALA A 6 0.71 4.34 -10.86
CA ALA A 6 1.50 3.72 -11.91
C ALA A 6 0.86 4.18 -13.22
N THR A 7 1.64 4.51 -14.23
CA THR A 7 1.14 4.91 -15.56
C THR A 7 0.04 3.93 -15.98
N GLN A 8 -1.23 4.36 -15.91
CA GLN A 8 -2.36 3.50 -16.20
C GLN A 8 -2.41 3.28 -17.70
N ASP A 9 -1.81 2.18 -18.16
CA ASP A 9 -2.12 1.66 -19.49
C ASP A 9 -3.63 1.46 -19.58
N ALA A 10 -4.23 1.83 -20.72
CA ALA A 10 -5.64 1.55 -20.94
C ALA A 10 -5.88 0.04 -20.79
N PRO A 11 -6.98 -0.38 -20.13
CA PRO A 11 -7.24 -1.79 -19.92
C PRO A 11 -7.36 -2.50 -21.28
N VAL A 12 -6.67 -3.62 -21.45
CA VAL A 12 -6.87 -4.49 -22.63
C VAL A 12 -8.21 -5.21 -22.55
N TRP A 13 -8.79 -5.29 -21.36
CA TRP A 13 -10.08 -5.89 -21.10
C TRP A 13 -10.75 -5.25 -19.87
N THR A 14 -12.05 -4.98 -19.97
CA THR A 14 -12.86 -4.51 -18.84
C THR A 14 -13.96 -5.52 -18.55
N PHE A 15 -14.05 -5.98 -17.30
CA PHE A 15 -15.10 -6.84 -16.81
C PHE A 15 -16.28 -6.00 -16.31
N GLU A 16 -17.45 -6.20 -16.88
CA GLU A 16 -18.66 -5.40 -16.57
C GLU A 16 -19.79 -6.29 -16.06
N ASP A 17 -20.68 -5.76 -15.21
CA ASP A 17 -21.86 -6.46 -14.65
C ASP A 17 -23.17 -6.10 -15.36
N GLY A 18 -23.09 -5.64 -16.61
CA GLY A 18 -24.25 -5.29 -17.42
C GLY A 18 -25.16 -6.49 -17.80
N PRO A 19 -26.26 -6.25 -18.52
CA PRO A 19 -27.26 -7.28 -18.86
C PRO A 19 -26.74 -8.47 -19.69
N LEU A 20 -25.55 -8.34 -20.28
CA LEU A 20 -24.88 -9.37 -21.07
C LEU A 20 -23.71 -10.01 -20.32
N SER A 21 -23.51 -9.67 -19.05
CA SER A 21 -22.43 -10.20 -18.24
C SER A 21 -22.65 -11.70 -18.01
N ILE A 22 -21.60 -12.47 -18.32
CA ILE A 22 -21.50 -13.90 -18.00
C ILE A 22 -20.68 -14.13 -16.71
N MET A 23 -20.33 -13.04 -16.02
CA MET A 23 -19.50 -13.08 -14.83
C MET A 23 -20.32 -13.48 -13.62
N LYS A 24 -19.68 -14.14 -12.66
CA LYS A 24 -20.30 -14.34 -11.35
C LYS A 24 -20.48 -12.97 -10.68
N PRO A 25 -21.60 -12.72 -9.99
CA PRO A 25 -21.82 -11.47 -9.26
C PRO A 25 -20.93 -11.34 -8.02
N GLU A 26 -20.18 -12.39 -7.67
CA GLU A 26 -19.30 -12.43 -6.52
C GLU A 26 -17.90 -11.94 -6.91
N VAL A 27 -17.45 -10.89 -6.21
CA VAL A 27 -16.11 -10.32 -6.31
C VAL A 27 -15.54 -10.32 -4.89
N VAL A 28 -14.40 -10.97 -4.70
CA VAL A 28 -13.71 -10.96 -3.40
C VAL A 28 -12.65 -9.87 -3.45
N LEU A 29 -12.85 -8.84 -2.62
CA LEU A 29 -11.83 -7.83 -2.38
C LEU A 29 -10.96 -8.30 -1.23
N ALA A 30 -9.67 -8.41 -1.51
CA ALA A 30 -8.65 -8.63 -0.51
C ALA A 30 -7.67 -7.46 -0.54
N ASN A 31 -7.12 -7.10 0.60
CA ASN A 31 -5.99 -6.18 0.66
C ASN A 31 -5.00 -6.69 1.69
N ASP A 32 -3.77 -6.24 1.54
CA ASP A 32 -2.70 -6.43 2.50
C ASP A 32 -2.70 -5.34 3.59
N ALA A 33 -3.81 -4.60 3.78
CA ALA A 33 -4.04 -3.95 5.07
C ALA A 33 -4.06 -5.05 6.16
N ALA A 34 -4.34 -4.84 7.44
CA ALA A 34 -3.95 -5.81 8.49
C ALA A 34 -2.42 -6.10 8.59
N ASP A 35 -1.72 -6.53 7.54
CA ASP A 35 -0.28 -6.85 7.53
C ASP A 35 0.61 -5.65 7.14
N THR A 36 0.09 -4.70 6.36
CA THR A 36 0.78 -3.45 5.98
C THR A 36 1.21 -2.72 7.24
N ALA A 37 2.48 -2.31 7.34
CA ALA A 37 2.98 -1.59 8.51
C ALA A 37 2.32 -0.20 8.61
N ASN A 38 2.02 0.22 9.84
CA ASN A 38 1.45 1.54 10.12
C ASN A 38 2.28 2.36 11.11
N ALA A 39 3.42 1.81 11.55
CA ALA A 39 4.44 2.52 12.28
C ALA A 39 5.85 2.05 11.86
N VAL A 40 6.80 2.97 11.87
CA VAL A 40 8.22 2.67 11.70
C VAL A 40 8.99 3.28 12.85
N HIS A 41 9.80 2.46 13.51
CA HIS A 41 10.71 2.89 14.57
C HIS A 41 12.15 2.61 14.18
N LEU A 42 12.95 3.67 14.20
CA LEU A 42 14.36 3.59 13.84
C LEU A 42 15.23 3.94 15.03
N ARG A 43 16.28 3.14 15.22
CA ARG A 43 17.38 3.45 16.15
C ARG A 43 18.68 3.66 15.39
N TYR A 44 19.46 4.63 15.83
CA TYR A 44 20.84 4.81 15.39
C TYR A 44 21.76 4.83 16.60
N GLU A 45 22.88 4.12 16.51
CA GLU A 45 23.89 4.04 17.57
C GLU A 45 25.23 4.47 16.98
N GLY A 46 25.88 5.48 17.57
CA GLY A 46 27.19 5.96 17.14
C GLY A 46 27.90 6.74 18.24
N GLU A 47 29.24 6.68 18.29
CA GLU A 47 30.08 7.50 19.18
C GLU A 47 29.58 7.59 20.65
N GLY A 48 29.04 6.49 21.19
CA GLY A 48 28.53 6.43 22.57
C GLY A 48 27.16 7.09 22.80
N ARG A 49 26.42 7.47 21.75
CA ARG A 49 25.04 7.98 21.84
C ARG A 49 24.08 7.14 21.00
N THR A 50 22.82 7.17 21.40
CA THR A 50 21.72 6.51 20.69
C THR A 50 20.67 7.56 20.32
N LEU A 51 20.22 7.53 19.08
CA LEU A 51 19.08 8.31 18.59
C LEU A 51 17.90 7.38 18.30
N TRP A 52 16.70 7.90 18.51
CA TRP A 52 15.45 7.21 18.23
C TRP A 52 14.52 8.13 17.44
N ALA A 53 13.87 7.59 16.41
CA ALA A 53 12.81 8.27 15.69
C ALA A 53 11.65 7.30 15.41
N SER A 54 10.44 7.84 15.31
CA SER A 54 9.26 7.07 14.96
C SER A 54 8.37 7.86 14.02
N ALA A 55 7.75 7.16 13.07
CA ALA A 55 6.76 7.69 12.15
C ALA A 55 5.51 6.80 12.18
N TYR A 56 4.33 7.41 12.08
CA TYR A 56 3.05 6.72 12.17
C TYR A 56 2.15 7.08 10.99
N ASN A 57 1.45 6.08 10.46
CA ASN A 57 0.35 6.29 9.53
C ASN A 57 -0.95 6.45 10.34
N ASP A 58 -1.37 7.70 10.50
CA ASP A 58 -2.60 8.11 11.16
C ASP A 58 -3.60 8.73 10.17
N ASP A 59 -3.47 8.46 8.85
CA ASP A 59 -4.44 8.94 7.85
C ASP A 59 -5.81 8.25 8.06
N PRO A 60 -6.87 8.95 8.47
CA PRO A 60 -8.18 8.33 8.70
C PRO A 60 -8.80 7.75 7.42
N ALA A 61 -8.33 8.16 6.24
CA ALA A 61 -8.76 7.58 4.97
C ALA A 61 -8.00 6.30 4.60
N SER A 62 -6.94 5.94 5.34
CA SER A 62 -6.18 4.72 5.13
C SER A 62 -6.72 3.59 6.03
N PRO A 63 -7.22 2.48 5.45
CA PRO A 63 -7.60 1.28 6.22
C PRO A 63 -6.40 0.65 6.96
N ALA A 64 -5.18 0.92 6.48
CA ALA A 64 -3.96 0.48 7.13
C ALA A 64 -3.56 1.36 8.34
N SER A 65 -4.13 2.56 8.49
CA SER A 65 -3.73 3.48 9.55
C SER A 65 -3.95 2.88 10.95
N ARG A 66 -3.12 3.33 11.89
CA ARG A 66 -3.23 2.96 13.30
C ARG A 66 -4.56 3.40 13.90
N ILE A 67 -5.14 4.52 13.41
CA ILE A 67 -6.46 5.00 13.83
C ILE A 67 -7.55 4.05 13.34
N ALA A 68 -7.54 3.66 12.06
CA ALA A 68 -8.55 2.76 11.50
C ALA A 68 -8.49 1.36 12.14
N ARG A 69 -7.27 0.86 12.39
CA ARG A 69 -7.07 -0.46 13.00
C ARG A 69 -7.24 -0.49 14.52
N GLY A 70 -6.95 0.61 15.20
CA GLY A 70 -6.90 0.68 16.67
C GLY A 70 -5.66 0.05 17.31
N TYR A 71 -4.71 -0.46 16.52
CA TYR A 71 -3.44 -1.02 16.99
C TYR A 71 -2.28 -0.75 16.02
N GLU A 72 -1.06 -0.91 16.54
CA GLU A 72 0.19 -0.68 15.82
C GLU A 72 0.69 -1.97 15.17
N VAL A 73 1.09 -1.86 13.89
CA VAL A 73 1.86 -2.86 13.15
C VAL A 73 3.17 -2.19 12.77
N SER A 74 4.21 -2.49 13.53
CA SER A 74 5.46 -1.73 13.53
C SER A 74 6.60 -2.44 12.81
N VAL A 75 7.38 -1.69 12.04
CA VAL A 75 8.71 -2.11 11.58
C VAL A 75 9.77 -1.45 12.46
N CYS A 76 10.63 -2.27 13.08
CA CYS A 76 11.67 -1.82 14.01
C CYS A 76 13.05 -2.16 13.45
N GLU A 77 13.84 -1.14 13.13
CA GLU A 77 15.13 -1.34 12.46
C GLU A 77 16.26 -0.49 13.04
N LYS A 78 17.49 -1.00 12.90
CA LYS A 78 18.71 -0.26 13.20
C LYS A 78 19.23 0.41 11.93
N VAL A 79 19.47 1.71 12.00
CA VAL A 79 20.17 2.48 10.99
C VAL A 79 21.65 2.55 11.40
N THR A 80 22.54 2.17 10.50
CA THR A 80 23.99 2.17 10.72
C THR A 80 24.66 3.45 10.24
N GLU A 81 24.05 4.15 9.29
CA GLU A 81 24.60 5.35 8.65
C GLU A 81 23.54 6.45 8.58
N LEU A 82 23.92 7.67 8.98
CA LEU A 82 23.06 8.85 8.92
C LEU A 82 23.88 10.04 8.42
N ALA A 83 23.28 10.82 7.52
CA ALA A 83 23.82 12.11 7.12
C ALA A 83 23.76 13.13 8.28
N GLY A 84 24.67 14.11 8.24
CA GLY A 84 24.76 15.18 9.24
C GLY A 84 26.06 15.13 10.05
N ALA A 85 26.66 16.30 10.26
CA ALA A 85 27.88 16.44 11.05
C ALA A 85 27.57 16.51 12.55
N THR A 86 26.39 17.02 12.90
CA THR A 86 25.93 17.17 14.28
C THR A 86 24.86 16.15 14.65
N TRP A 87 24.69 15.94 15.96
CA TRP A 87 23.62 15.09 16.49
C TRP A 87 22.21 15.58 16.14
N GLY A 88 22.01 16.89 16.04
CA GLY A 88 20.71 17.47 15.64
C GLY A 88 20.39 17.19 14.17
N GLU A 89 21.38 17.30 13.29
CA GLU A 89 21.24 16.95 11.88
C GLU A 89 21.00 15.44 11.71
N LYS A 90 21.76 14.59 12.41
CA LYS A 90 21.54 13.14 12.41
C LYS A 90 20.14 12.76 12.89
N LEU A 91 19.63 13.40 13.95
CA LEU A 91 18.26 13.17 14.41
C LEU A 91 17.21 13.58 13.37
N SER A 92 17.45 14.68 12.68
CA SER A 92 16.55 15.17 11.62
C SER A 92 16.56 14.21 10.43
N ALA A 93 17.74 13.75 10.02
CA ALA A 93 17.89 12.71 8.99
C ALA A 93 17.19 11.40 9.39
N LEU A 94 17.29 10.98 10.66
CA LEU A 94 16.63 9.77 11.15
C LEU A 94 15.09 9.87 11.12
N LYS A 95 14.55 11.07 11.40
CA LYS A 95 13.11 11.33 11.30
C LYS A 95 12.62 11.29 9.86
N GLU A 96 13.36 11.89 8.93
CA GLU A 96 13.02 11.86 7.50
C GLU A 96 13.12 10.43 6.95
N GLU A 97 14.14 9.67 7.34
CA GLU A 97 14.25 8.25 6.99
C GLU A 97 13.06 7.45 7.51
N ALA A 98 12.64 7.66 8.77
CA ALA A 98 11.46 6.99 9.32
C ALA A 98 10.19 7.31 8.54
N ARG A 99 10.00 8.56 8.12
CA ARG A 99 8.87 8.98 7.26
C ARG A 99 8.93 8.32 5.89
N ALA A 100 10.10 8.35 5.24
CA ALA A 100 10.29 7.76 3.92
C ALA A 100 10.04 6.25 3.92
N ARG A 101 10.54 5.54 4.95
CA ARG A 101 10.25 4.12 5.14
C ARG A 101 8.77 3.89 5.38
N LEU A 102 8.13 4.65 6.27
CA LEU A 102 6.70 4.50 6.51
C LEU A 102 5.89 4.60 5.22
N VAL A 103 6.19 5.57 4.34
CA VAL A 103 5.51 5.70 3.05
C VAL A 103 5.68 4.45 2.19
N ARG A 104 6.89 3.89 2.14
CA ARG A 104 7.17 2.66 1.40
C ARG A 104 6.46 1.45 2.01
N GLU A 105 6.50 1.29 3.33
CA GLU A 105 5.89 0.16 4.03
C GLU A 105 4.34 0.27 4.09
N THR A 106 3.78 1.47 3.90
CA THR A 106 2.33 1.73 3.84
C THR A 106 1.77 1.59 2.42
N ALA A 107 2.62 1.43 1.40
CA ALA A 107 2.20 1.24 0.02
C ALA A 107 1.65 -0.18 -0.16
N GLY A 108 0.42 -0.41 0.31
CA GLY A 108 -0.29 -1.68 0.17
C GLY A 108 -0.73 -1.95 -1.26
N THR A 109 -0.84 -3.22 -1.61
CA THR A 109 -1.40 -3.70 -2.86
C THR A 109 -2.83 -4.19 -2.60
N GLU A 110 -3.78 -3.63 -3.33
CA GLU A 110 -5.15 -4.14 -3.34
C GLU A 110 -5.25 -5.27 -4.37
N TYR A 111 -5.99 -6.33 -4.01
CA TYR A 111 -6.25 -7.47 -4.87
C TYR A 111 -7.75 -7.62 -5.06
N VAL A 112 -8.14 -7.99 -6.28
CA VAL A 112 -9.51 -8.39 -6.56
C VAL A 112 -9.43 -9.76 -7.21
N GLU A 113 -10.07 -10.74 -6.59
CA GLU A 113 -10.14 -12.11 -7.07
C GLU A 113 -11.56 -12.42 -7.56
N TRP A 114 -11.65 -13.05 -8.73
CA TRP A 114 -12.92 -13.53 -9.29
C TRP A 114 -12.69 -14.72 -10.22
N GLU A 115 -13.74 -15.52 -10.40
CA GLU A 115 -13.76 -16.61 -11.38
C GLU A 115 -14.53 -16.20 -12.64
N HIS A 116 -14.00 -16.55 -13.83
CA HIS A 116 -14.65 -16.25 -15.10
C HIS A 116 -14.51 -17.39 -16.13
N PRO A 117 -15.45 -17.53 -17.09
CA PRO A 117 -15.24 -18.35 -18.28
C PRO A 117 -14.04 -17.84 -19.07
N TRP A 118 -13.21 -18.73 -19.64
CA TRP A 118 -11.92 -18.38 -20.26
C TRP A 118 -11.91 -17.04 -21.02
N VAL A 119 -10.93 -16.19 -20.69
CA VAL A 119 -10.61 -14.93 -21.38
C VAL A 119 -9.12 -14.98 -21.73
N PRO A 120 -8.69 -14.55 -22.93
CA PRO A 120 -7.30 -14.64 -23.39
C PRO A 120 -6.37 -13.59 -22.74
N LEU A 121 -6.33 -13.52 -21.41
CA LEU A 121 -5.43 -12.65 -20.66
C LEU A 121 -4.11 -13.37 -20.35
N ARG A 122 -3.02 -12.59 -20.27
CA ARG A 122 -1.71 -13.04 -19.80
C ARG A 122 -1.43 -12.42 -18.43
N PRO A 123 -0.55 -13.01 -17.60
CA PRO A 123 0.02 -12.30 -16.46
C PRO A 123 0.50 -10.90 -16.88
N GLU A 124 0.34 -9.93 -15.99
CA GLU A 124 0.63 -8.51 -16.16
C GLU A 124 -0.26 -7.75 -17.15
N SER A 125 -1.29 -8.37 -17.74
CA SER A 125 -2.23 -7.66 -18.63
C SER A 125 -3.00 -6.59 -17.85
N PRO A 126 -3.07 -5.33 -18.31
CA PRO A 126 -3.85 -4.30 -17.65
C PRO A 126 -5.34 -4.55 -17.86
N VAL A 127 -6.13 -4.61 -16.78
CA VAL A 127 -7.55 -4.93 -16.82
C VAL A 127 -8.35 -3.95 -15.97
N GLY A 128 -9.61 -3.73 -16.36
CA GLY A 128 -10.58 -2.94 -15.60
C GLY A 128 -11.70 -3.82 -15.05
N ILE A 129 -12.30 -3.38 -13.95
CA ILE A 129 -13.54 -3.94 -13.40
C ILE A 129 -14.52 -2.79 -13.20
N GLU A 130 -15.71 -2.92 -13.78
CA GLU A 130 -16.79 -1.95 -13.70
C GLU A 130 -18.08 -2.67 -13.30
N TYR A 131 -18.25 -2.89 -12.00
CA TYR A 131 -19.42 -3.55 -11.43
C TYR A 131 -20.34 -2.51 -10.81
N ARG A 132 -21.17 -1.90 -11.65
CA ARG A 132 -22.01 -0.76 -11.28
C ARG A 132 -23.08 -1.12 -10.25
N GLY A 133 -23.58 -2.34 -10.28
CA GLY A 133 -24.55 -2.85 -9.31
C GLY A 133 -24.02 -2.92 -7.88
N SER A 134 -22.71 -3.02 -7.70
CA SER A 134 -22.03 -3.05 -6.39
C SER A 134 -21.23 -1.77 -6.09
N GLY A 135 -21.16 -0.83 -7.02
CA GLY A 135 -20.38 0.40 -6.89
C GLY A 135 -18.86 0.20 -7.01
N LEU A 136 -18.41 -0.94 -7.55
CA LEU A 136 -17.00 -1.25 -7.73
C LEU A 136 -16.49 -0.75 -9.08
N SER A 137 -15.45 0.07 -9.05
CA SER A 137 -14.69 0.52 -10.22
C SER A 137 -13.21 0.40 -9.89
N TRP A 138 -12.48 -0.38 -10.70
CA TRP A 138 -11.10 -0.72 -10.43
C TRP A 138 -10.28 -0.87 -11.71
N LEU A 139 -8.99 -0.61 -11.60
CA LEU A 139 -8.02 -0.83 -12.67
C LEU A 139 -6.75 -1.43 -12.06
N GLY A 140 -6.27 -2.52 -12.66
CA GLY A 140 -5.11 -3.25 -12.14
C GLY A 140 -4.44 -4.10 -13.21
N ARG A 141 -3.57 -5.01 -12.78
CA ARG A 141 -2.94 -6.02 -13.62
C ARG A 141 -3.27 -7.41 -13.10
N VAL A 142 -3.39 -8.36 -14.01
CA VAL A 142 -3.54 -9.79 -13.65
C VAL A 142 -2.22 -10.30 -13.07
N SER A 143 -2.25 -10.89 -11.88
CA SER A 143 -1.11 -11.61 -11.29
C SER A 143 -1.11 -13.09 -11.66
#